data_AF-A0A942L5U1-F1
#
_entry.id   AF-A0A942L5U1-F1
#
_cell.length_a   1.000
_cell.length_b   1.000
_cell.length_c   1.000
_cell.angle_alpha   90.00
_cell.angle_beta   90.00
_cell.angle_gamma   90.00
#
_symmetry.space_group_name_H-M   'P 1'
#
loop_
_entity.id
_entity.type
_entity.pdbx_description
1 polymer ?
#
loop_
_entity_poly.entity_id
_entity_poly.type
_entity_poly.pdbx_seq_one_letter_code
_entity_poly.pdbx_strand_id
1 'polypeptide(L)'
;MSKTYIDICSGAANPQKNTGYRDNCIESKLLIPVLSNGFEFPSVTAFKTVADWRAAIAAKSIVPLFPVYELADASTEDTKFESGNFSKVTSKGVEKITFECYLSVAAYAALKSYQELGNYGELFEFNEDADYSGIYAVDGVKVKGRKIKELTVTRIRATKDKVPYVKGSITFADKDDVLSAVIVKSDLEEGHLEGIFDVGLQQVSASATSIKFTAKAGNSFVTSLEDGDFEVKDLAGAVQAVSFVAPGVDNTYELTGTGFATGFTVSVKGIVVQTTIMYEGPTPLSITVT
;
A
#
# COMPACT_ATOMS: atom_id res chain seq x y z
N MET A 1 -24.18 17.11 -8.50
CA MET A 1 -23.84 18.51 -8.18
C MET A 1 -22.40 18.52 -7.70
N SER A 2 -21.51 19.22 -8.41
CA SER A 2 -20.09 19.31 -8.06
C SER A 2 -19.96 20.02 -6.70
N LYS A 3 -19.44 19.32 -5.69
CA LYS A 3 -19.06 19.95 -4.42
C LYS A 3 -17.87 20.85 -4.72
N THR A 4 -18.09 22.15 -4.74
CA THR A 4 -17.02 23.16 -4.79
C THR A 4 -16.16 22.99 -3.54
N TYR A 5 -14.92 22.54 -3.74
CA TYR A 5 -13.98 22.28 -2.66
C TYR A 5 -13.51 23.60 -2.05
N ILE A 6 -13.73 23.78 -0.74
CA ILE A 6 -13.13 24.88 0.03
C ILE A 6 -11.98 24.27 0.81
N ASP A 7 -10.76 24.69 0.48
CA ASP A 7 -9.58 24.39 1.29
C ASP A 7 -9.59 25.32 2.51
N ILE A 8 -10.15 24.84 3.62
CA ILE A 8 -10.30 25.61 4.86
C ILE A 8 -9.09 25.39 5.79
N CYS A 9 -8.34 24.31 5.57
CA CYS A 9 -7.28 23.85 6.45
C CYS A 9 -5.86 24.15 5.89
N SER A 10 -5.70 24.52 4.61
CA SER A 10 -4.46 25.08 4.04
C SER A 10 -4.24 26.56 4.40
N GLY A 11 -3.87 26.83 5.64
CA GLY A 11 -3.51 28.18 6.06
C GLY A 11 -2.06 28.53 5.68
N ALA A 12 -1.85 29.64 4.97
CA ALA A 12 -0.55 30.30 4.93
C ALA A 12 -0.01 30.55 6.35
N ALA A 13 1.32 30.59 6.50
CA ALA A 13 2.02 30.76 7.77
C ALA A 13 1.70 32.11 8.45
N ASN A 14 0.54 32.21 9.10
CA ASN A 14 0.27 33.21 10.12
C ASN A 14 0.64 32.60 11.47
N PRO A 15 1.54 33.23 12.27
CA PRO A 15 1.88 32.73 13.60
C PRO A 15 0.67 32.68 14.54
N GLN A 16 -0.40 33.41 14.24
CA GLN A 16 -1.64 33.38 14.99
C GLN A 16 -2.81 33.00 14.07
N LYS A 17 -3.32 31.78 14.23
CA LYS A 17 -4.51 31.30 13.50
C LYS A 17 -5.78 31.78 14.23
N ASN A 18 -6.80 32.19 13.46
CA ASN A 18 -8.11 32.55 14.01
C ASN A 18 -8.82 31.29 14.56
N THR A 19 -9.50 31.39 15.70
CA THR A 19 -10.14 30.24 16.39
C THR A 19 -11.63 30.07 16.10
N GLY A 20 -12.19 30.85 15.17
CA GLY A 20 -13.60 30.75 14.81
C GLY A 20 -13.90 29.36 14.24
N TYR A 21 -14.82 28.63 14.87
CA TYR A 21 -15.21 27.27 14.47
C TYR A 21 -16.63 27.26 13.87
N ARG A 22 -16.83 26.50 12.80
CA ARG A 22 -18.16 26.15 12.26
C ARG A 22 -18.19 24.67 11.87
N ASP A 23 -17.25 24.26 11.01
CA ASP A 23 -16.97 22.87 10.64
C ASP A 23 -15.46 22.64 10.80
N ASN A 24 -15.07 21.74 11.70
CA ASN A 24 -13.66 21.38 11.90
C ASN A 24 -13.30 20.20 10.99
N CYS A 25 -12.14 20.24 10.32
CA CYS A 25 -11.54 19.11 9.62
C CYS A 25 -11.08 18.06 10.66
N ILE A 26 -12.00 17.28 11.24
CA ILE A 26 -11.67 16.22 12.21
C ILE A 26 -11.46 14.93 11.44
N GLU A 27 -10.29 14.33 11.61
CA GLU A 27 -9.97 13.02 11.04
C GLU A 27 -10.70 11.91 11.78
N SER A 28 -11.21 10.95 11.03
CA SER A 28 -11.73 9.72 11.61
C SER A 28 -10.59 8.75 11.94
N LYS A 29 -10.91 7.60 12.54
CA LYS A 29 -9.91 6.62 12.93
C LYS A 29 -9.19 6.05 11.70
N LEU A 30 -7.87 5.89 11.80
CA LEU A 30 -7.05 5.25 10.76
C LEU A 30 -7.59 3.85 10.42
N LEU A 31 -7.88 3.64 9.14
CA LEU A 31 -8.36 2.39 8.56
C LEU A 31 -7.24 1.67 7.81
N ILE A 32 -6.57 2.33 6.87
CA ILE A 32 -5.46 1.78 6.08
C ILE A 32 -4.27 2.73 6.16
N PRO A 33 -3.14 2.31 6.77
CA PRO A 33 -1.89 3.01 6.64
C PRO A 33 -1.32 2.80 5.24
N VAL A 34 -0.92 3.87 4.55
CA VAL A 34 -0.29 3.79 3.22
C VAL A 34 1.13 4.30 3.31
N LEU A 35 2.10 3.40 3.17
CA LEU A 35 3.51 3.72 3.23
C LEU A 35 3.98 4.37 1.92
N SER A 36 4.93 5.31 2.01
CA SER A 36 5.52 5.99 0.86
C SER A 36 7.05 5.92 0.88
N ASN A 37 7.63 5.70 -0.29
CA ASN A 37 9.08 5.76 -0.54
C ASN A 37 9.46 7.15 -1.11
N GLY A 38 9.09 8.21 -0.40
CA GLY A 38 9.35 9.60 -0.80
C GLY A 38 8.48 10.10 -1.96
N PHE A 39 7.35 9.45 -2.22
CA PHE A 39 6.41 9.88 -3.26
C PHE A 39 5.69 11.17 -2.85
N GLU A 40 5.60 12.10 -3.80
CA GLU A 40 4.88 13.36 -3.63
C GLU A 40 3.86 13.52 -4.75
N PHE A 41 2.60 13.74 -4.39
CA PHE A 41 1.57 14.15 -5.33
C PHE A 41 1.86 15.58 -5.80
N PRO A 42 1.75 15.87 -7.10
CA PRO A 42 2.10 17.19 -7.65
C PRO A 42 1.18 18.32 -7.17
N SER A 43 0.00 17.99 -6.63
CA SER A 43 -0.96 18.95 -6.06
C SER A 43 -2.00 18.24 -5.20
N VAL A 44 -2.79 19.01 -4.44
CA VAL A 44 -3.99 18.51 -3.75
C VAL A 44 -5.01 17.90 -4.73
N THR A 45 -5.10 18.40 -5.96
CA THR A 45 -5.98 17.82 -6.98
C THR A 45 -5.53 16.42 -7.37
N ALA A 46 -4.23 16.21 -7.57
CA ALA A 46 -3.69 14.88 -7.84
C ALA A 46 -3.86 13.95 -6.63
N PHE A 47 -3.65 14.48 -5.41
CA PHE A 47 -3.93 13.76 -4.16
C PHE A 47 -5.40 13.33 -4.03
N LYS A 48 -6.33 14.04 -4.68
CA LYS A 48 -7.76 13.68 -4.73
C LYS A 48 -8.13 12.66 -5.80
N THR A 49 -7.20 12.33 -6.68
CA THR A 49 -7.49 11.57 -7.91
C THR A 49 -7.17 10.09 -7.72
N VAL A 50 -8.20 9.24 -7.80
CA VAL A 50 -8.07 7.78 -7.66
C VAL A 50 -7.01 7.20 -8.61
N ALA A 51 -6.98 7.68 -9.85
CA ALA A 51 -6.02 7.22 -10.85
C ALA A 51 -4.56 7.50 -10.45
N ASP A 52 -4.28 8.64 -9.79
CA ASP A 52 -2.92 8.99 -9.35
C ASP A 52 -2.45 8.08 -8.21
N TRP A 53 -3.34 7.75 -7.26
CA TRP A 53 -3.06 6.76 -6.22
C TRP A 53 -2.78 5.39 -6.83
N ARG A 54 -3.65 4.91 -7.72
CA ARG A 54 -3.48 3.61 -8.37
C ARG A 54 -2.19 3.55 -9.19
N ALA A 55 -1.84 4.62 -9.91
CA ALA A 55 -0.59 4.72 -10.65
C ALA A 55 0.63 4.66 -9.71
N ALA A 56 0.58 5.34 -8.56
CA ALA A 56 1.66 5.30 -7.57
C ALA A 56 1.80 3.94 -6.88
N ILE A 57 0.68 3.22 -6.64
CA ILE A 57 0.66 1.84 -6.13
C ILE A 57 1.30 0.90 -7.16
N ALA A 58 0.87 0.98 -8.42
CA ALA A 58 1.44 0.21 -9.52
C ALA A 58 2.93 0.51 -9.74
N ALA A 59 3.39 1.73 -9.44
CA ALA A 59 4.80 2.08 -9.47
C ALA A 59 5.58 1.63 -8.21
N LYS A 60 4.92 1.01 -7.22
CA LYS A 60 5.46 0.71 -5.88
C LYS A 60 6.08 1.93 -5.20
N SER A 61 5.62 3.13 -5.56
CA SER A 61 6.06 4.38 -4.94
C SER A 61 5.33 4.60 -3.61
N ILE A 62 4.11 4.09 -3.53
CA ILE A 62 3.33 3.96 -2.30
C ILE A 62 2.81 2.53 -2.17
N VAL A 63 2.55 2.09 -0.94
CA VAL A 63 2.07 0.75 -0.62
C VAL A 63 0.98 0.84 0.45
N PRO A 64 -0.28 0.54 0.10
CA PRO A 64 -1.33 0.33 1.08
C PRO A 64 -1.01 -0.90 1.91
N LEU A 65 -1.03 -0.76 3.24
CA LEU A 65 -0.87 -1.88 4.14
C LEU A 65 -2.22 -2.56 4.38
N PHE A 66 -2.30 -3.33 5.46
CA PHE A 66 -3.50 -4.05 5.83
C PHE A 66 -4.45 -3.19 6.68
N PRO A 67 -5.77 -3.50 6.67
CA PRO A 67 -6.74 -2.82 7.50
C PRO A 67 -6.37 -2.88 9.00
N VAL A 68 -6.55 -1.74 9.66
CA VAL A 68 -6.35 -1.53 11.09
C VAL A 68 -7.68 -1.72 11.81
N TYR A 69 -7.69 -2.61 12.79
CA TYR A 69 -8.88 -2.92 13.57
C TYR A 69 -8.91 -2.16 14.90
N GLU A 70 -7.77 -2.12 15.58
CA GLU A 70 -7.59 -1.36 16.81
C GLU A 70 -6.48 -0.34 16.60
N LEU A 71 -6.69 0.89 17.08
CA LEU A 71 -5.73 1.98 17.05
C LEU A 71 -5.64 2.58 18.45
N ALA A 72 -4.41 2.84 18.91
CA ALA A 72 -4.18 3.51 20.18
C ALA A 72 -3.03 4.51 20.07
N ASP A 73 -3.23 5.67 20.68
CA ASP A 73 -2.18 6.65 20.91
C ASP A 73 -1.19 6.13 21.97
N ALA A 74 0.09 6.25 21.66
CA ALA A 74 1.21 5.89 22.52
C ALA A 74 2.24 7.02 22.58
N SER A 75 1.81 8.24 22.27
CA SER A 75 2.64 9.44 22.27
C SER A 75 3.13 9.80 23.67
N THR A 76 4.24 10.52 23.73
CA THR A 76 4.80 11.04 24.98
C THR A 76 4.77 12.55 25.00
N GLU A 77 4.64 13.11 26.19
CA GLU A 77 4.72 14.56 26.43
C GLU A 77 6.14 15.11 26.25
N ASP A 78 6.24 16.44 26.14
CA ASP A 78 7.52 17.15 26.17
C ASP A 78 8.17 17.01 27.55
N THR A 79 9.48 16.70 27.56
CA THR A 79 10.26 16.75 28.80
C THR A 79 10.57 18.20 29.13
N LYS A 80 10.28 18.60 30.37
CA LYS A 80 10.54 19.95 30.87
C LYS A 80 11.53 19.91 32.03
N PHE A 81 12.47 20.85 32.02
CA PHE A 81 13.25 21.19 33.21
C PHE A 81 12.55 22.35 33.92
N GLU A 82 12.23 22.14 35.20
CA GLU A 82 11.59 23.15 36.02
C GLU A 82 12.49 23.48 37.21
N SER A 83 12.76 24.77 37.40
CA SER A 83 13.51 25.27 38.56
C SER A 83 13.06 26.68 38.92
N GLY A 84 12.72 26.89 40.20
CA GLY A 84 12.19 28.16 40.68
C GLY A 84 10.95 28.61 39.90
N ASN A 85 11.06 29.72 39.17
CA ASN A 85 9.98 30.35 38.42
C ASN A 85 10.10 30.18 36.89
N PHE A 86 10.98 29.31 36.39
CA PHE A 86 11.07 29.05 34.94
C PHE A 86 10.93 27.55 34.62
N SER A 87 10.29 27.31 33.48
CA SER A 87 10.12 25.99 32.86
C SER A 87 10.70 26.06 31.45
N LYS A 88 11.54 25.09 31.08
CA LYS A 88 12.15 25.01 29.74
C LYS A 88 12.00 23.59 29.19
N VAL A 89 11.46 23.47 27.98
CA VAL A 89 11.41 22.20 27.24
C VAL A 89 12.84 21.77 26.90
N THR A 90 13.25 20.59 27.37
CA THR A 90 14.58 20.02 27.16
C THR A 90 14.60 18.97 26.05
N SER A 91 13.46 18.32 25.80
CA SER A 91 13.26 17.46 24.62
C SER A 91 11.80 17.48 24.22
N LYS A 92 11.53 17.50 22.90
CA LYS A 92 10.18 17.28 22.40
C LYS A 92 9.72 15.85 22.73
N GLY A 93 8.44 15.71 23.01
CA GLY A 93 7.74 14.46 23.04
C GLY A 93 7.77 13.76 21.68
N VAL A 94 7.42 12.49 21.67
CA VAL A 94 7.42 11.65 20.48
C VAL A 94 5.98 11.28 20.19
N GLU A 95 5.52 11.60 18.99
CA GLU A 95 4.22 11.10 18.52
C GLU A 95 4.37 9.66 18.04
N LYS A 96 3.47 8.80 18.54
CA LYS A 96 3.52 7.37 18.28
C LYS A 96 2.13 6.79 18.30
N ILE A 97 1.81 6.03 17.25
CA ILE A 97 0.60 5.22 17.19
C ILE A 97 0.95 3.74 17.29
N THR A 98 0.01 2.96 17.84
CA THR A 98 0.03 1.51 17.79
C THR A 98 -1.26 1.01 17.17
N PHE A 99 -1.15 -0.04 16.36
CA PHE A 99 -2.28 -0.60 15.65
C PHE A 99 -2.28 -2.13 15.66
N GLU A 100 -3.46 -2.70 15.43
CA GLU A 100 -3.63 -4.15 15.32
C GLU A 100 -4.25 -4.56 13.98
N CYS A 101 -3.69 -5.60 13.37
CA CYS A 101 -4.20 -6.22 12.15
C CYS A 101 -4.39 -7.73 12.37
N TYR A 102 -5.48 -8.30 11.86
CA TYR A 102 -5.73 -9.75 11.92
C TYR A 102 -5.27 -10.44 10.65
N LEU A 103 -4.01 -10.87 10.64
CA LEU A 103 -3.31 -11.32 9.44
C LEU A 103 -2.91 -12.79 9.49
N SER A 104 -2.89 -13.41 8.30
CA SER A 104 -2.24 -14.70 8.09
C SER A 104 -0.71 -14.58 8.32
N VAL A 105 -0.02 -15.73 8.44
CA VAL A 105 1.44 -15.73 8.60
C VAL A 105 2.14 -15.13 7.37
N ALA A 106 1.62 -15.38 6.16
CA ALA A 106 2.15 -14.81 4.93
C ALA A 106 1.99 -13.27 4.89
N ALA A 107 0.80 -12.77 5.25
CA ALA A 107 0.55 -11.33 5.34
C ALA A 107 1.39 -10.64 6.43
N TYR A 108 1.63 -11.32 7.56
CA TYR A 108 2.58 -10.85 8.57
C TYR A 108 4.00 -10.74 8.00
N ALA A 109 4.48 -11.74 7.27
CA ALA A 109 5.82 -11.71 6.66
C ALA A 109 5.94 -10.56 5.65
N ALA A 110 4.91 -10.32 4.84
CA ALA A 110 4.85 -9.18 3.93
C ALA A 110 4.94 -7.85 4.71
N LEU A 111 4.11 -7.64 5.74
CA LEU A 111 4.16 -6.42 6.56
C LEU A 111 5.52 -6.25 7.25
N LYS A 112 6.11 -7.35 7.75
CA LYS A 112 7.42 -7.36 8.41
C LYS A 112 8.54 -6.92 7.47
N SER A 113 8.47 -7.27 6.18
CA SER A 113 9.48 -6.88 5.20
C SER A 113 9.63 -5.35 5.06
N TYR A 114 8.54 -4.59 5.21
CA TYR A 114 8.58 -3.13 5.15
C TYR A 114 9.34 -2.52 6.33
N GLN A 115 9.22 -3.12 7.51
CA GLN A 115 10.06 -2.74 8.65
C GLN A 115 11.54 -3.04 8.37
N GLU A 116 11.85 -4.22 7.82
CA GLU A 116 13.23 -4.70 7.68
C GLU A 116 14.00 -3.98 6.57
N LEU A 117 13.31 -3.63 5.47
CA LEU A 117 13.92 -2.91 4.35
C LEU A 117 14.11 -1.43 4.64
N GLY A 118 13.23 -0.80 5.42
CA GLY A 118 13.36 0.60 5.83
C GLY A 118 13.26 1.64 4.70
N ASN A 119 12.91 1.22 3.48
CA ASN A 119 12.84 2.10 2.31
C ASN A 119 11.57 2.96 2.26
N TYR A 120 10.59 2.68 3.12
CA TYR A 120 9.34 3.44 3.18
C TYR A 120 9.30 4.23 4.48
N GLY A 121 9.70 5.50 4.39
CA GLY A 121 9.90 6.38 5.54
C GLY A 121 8.79 7.40 5.74
N GLU A 122 7.65 7.26 5.06
CA GLU A 122 6.56 8.23 5.10
C GLU A 122 5.19 7.52 5.14
N LEU A 123 4.20 8.16 5.76
CA LEU A 123 2.85 7.65 5.94
C LEU A 123 1.81 8.61 5.36
N PHE A 124 0.94 8.10 4.50
CA PHE A 124 -0.39 8.67 4.32
C PHE A 124 -1.40 7.88 5.15
N GLU A 125 -2.40 8.57 5.69
CA GLU A 125 -3.39 7.99 6.59
C GLU A 125 -4.73 7.96 5.88
N PHE A 126 -5.30 6.77 5.67
CA PHE A 126 -6.63 6.61 5.10
C PHE A 126 -7.59 6.13 6.19
N ASN A 127 -8.68 6.86 6.41
CA ASN A 127 -9.49 6.74 7.62
C ASN A 127 -10.90 6.18 7.33
N GLU A 128 -11.61 5.76 8.39
CA GLU A 128 -12.90 5.05 8.32
C GLU A 128 -14.02 5.85 7.60
N ASP A 129 -14.01 7.18 7.66
CA ASP A 129 -15.01 8.04 7.01
C ASP A 129 -14.68 8.39 5.54
N ALA A 130 -13.75 7.64 4.92
CA ALA A 130 -13.19 7.89 3.59
C ALA A 130 -12.56 9.28 3.44
N ASP A 131 -12.15 9.88 4.56
CA ASP A 131 -11.18 10.95 4.60
C ASP A 131 -9.77 10.37 4.63
N TYR A 132 -8.82 11.14 4.14
CA TYR A 132 -7.42 10.75 4.18
C TYR A 132 -6.51 11.96 4.18
N SER A 133 -5.31 11.74 4.69
CA SER A 133 -4.39 12.81 4.98
C SER A 133 -2.94 12.55 4.58
N GLY A 134 -2.27 13.67 4.36
CA GLY A 134 -0.83 13.79 4.20
C GLY A 134 -0.42 15.17 4.72
N ILE A 135 0.75 15.65 4.31
CA ILE A 135 1.23 16.99 4.63
C ILE A 135 1.67 17.70 3.36
N TYR A 136 1.61 19.03 3.38
CA TYR A 136 2.26 19.82 2.35
C TYR A 136 3.77 19.57 2.35
N ALA A 137 4.34 19.42 1.16
CA ALA A 137 5.79 19.51 0.98
C ALA A 137 6.27 20.95 1.25
N VAL A 138 7.58 21.16 1.25
CA VAL A 138 8.21 22.46 1.52
C VAL A 138 7.73 23.56 0.55
N ASP A 139 7.32 23.18 -0.65
CA ASP A 139 6.79 24.12 -1.66
C ASP A 139 5.36 24.62 -1.37
N GLY A 140 4.65 24.02 -0.42
CA GLY A 140 3.27 24.37 -0.08
C GLY A 140 2.25 24.02 -1.17
N VAL A 141 2.63 23.22 -2.17
CA VAL A 141 1.77 22.84 -3.30
C VAL A 141 1.61 21.32 -3.38
N LYS A 142 2.74 20.61 -3.32
CA LYS A 142 2.75 19.15 -3.36
C LYS A 142 2.29 18.56 -2.04
N VAL A 143 1.78 17.34 -2.11
CA VAL A 143 1.33 16.58 -0.93
C VAL A 143 2.17 15.32 -0.79
N LYS A 144 2.69 15.08 0.41
CA LYS A 144 3.54 13.94 0.74
C LYS A 144 3.08 13.26 2.03
N GLY A 145 3.60 12.07 2.31
CA GLY A 145 3.32 11.41 3.58
C GLY A 145 4.04 12.06 4.75
N ARG A 146 3.50 11.91 5.95
CA ARG A 146 4.13 12.29 7.22
C ARG A 146 5.37 11.45 7.46
N LYS A 147 6.47 12.06 7.90
CA LYS A 147 7.74 11.34 8.00
C LYS A 147 7.72 10.40 9.21
N ILE A 148 8.04 9.12 8.96
CA ILE A 148 8.16 8.08 9.96
C ILE A 148 9.63 7.99 10.39
N LYS A 149 9.85 7.93 11.70
CA LYS A 149 11.15 7.63 12.30
C LYS A 149 11.38 6.12 12.42
N GLU A 150 10.34 5.38 12.79
CA GLU A 150 10.43 3.95 13.04
C GLU A 150 9.08 3.26 12.80
N LEU A 151 9.11 2.13 12.09
CA LEU A 151 8.03 1.16 11.99
C LEU A 151 8.43 -0.12 12.73
N THR A 152 7.61 -0.58 13.66
CA THR A 152 7.81 -1.87 14.33
C THR A 152 6.60 -2.77 14.13
N VAL A 153 6.85 -4.03 13.79
CA VAL A 153 5.85 -5.05 13.47
C VAL A 153 6.20 -6.32 14.26
N THR A 154 5.25 -6.77 15.07
CA THR A 154 5.41 -7.95 15.92
C THR A 154 4.14 -8.80 15.88
N ARG A 155 4.29 -10.11 15.67
CA ARG A 155 3.16 -11.05 15.76
C ARG A 155 2.90 -11.45 17.21
N ILE A 156 1.65 -11.30 17.65
CA ILE A 156 1.17 -11.72 18.96
C ILE A 156 0.49 -13.09 18.81
N ARG A 157 0.85 -14.03 19.70
CA ARG A 157 0.24 -15.36 19.72
C ARG A 157 -1.19 -15.28 20.23
N ALA A 158 -1.99 -16.25 19.82
CA ALA A 158 -3.34 -16.42 20.34
C ALA A 158 -3.30 -16.59 21.87
N THR A 159 -4.26 -15.99 22.55
CA THR A 159 -4.54 -16.23 23.97
C THR A 159 -5.93 -16.86 24.10
N LYS A 160 -6.35 -17.16 25.34
CA LYS A 160 -7.71 -17.67 25.57
C LYS A 160 -8.79 -16.67 25.11
N ASP A 161 -8.50 -15.37 25.25
CA ASP A 161 -9.50 -14.31 25.10
C ASP A 161 -9.39 -13.59 23.75
N LYS A 162 -8.34 -13.88 22.96
CA LYS A 162 -8.09 -13.19 21.69
C LYS A 162 -7.35 -14.07 20.67
N VAL A 163 -7.85 -14.07 19.44
CA VAL A 163 -7.21 -14.71 18.26
C VAL A 163 -5.82 -14.10 18.00
N PRO A 164 -4.90 -14.79 17.30
CA PRO A 164 -3.60 -14.21 17.00
C PRO A 164 -3.76 -12.99 16.09
N TYR A 165 -2.91 -11.99 16.32
CA TYR A 165 -2.93 -10.74 15.57
C TYR A 165 -1.51 -10.20 15.39
N VAL A 166 -1.36 -9.22 14.52
CA VAL A 166 -0.11 -8.49 14.32
C VAL A 166 -0.27 -7.12 14.96
N LYS A 167 0.69 -6.78 15.83
CA LYS A 167 0.80 -5.44 16.41
C LYS A 167 1.82 -4.64 15.60
N GLY A 168 1.37 -3.52 15.06
CA GLY A 168 2.22 -2.51 14.45
C GLY A 168 2.40 -1.30 15.35
N SER A 169 3.47 -0.56 15.14
CA SER A 169 3.68 0.76 15.73
C SER A 169 4.45 1.65 14.79
N ILE A 170 3.98 2.89 14.65
CA ILE A 170 4.61 3.92 13.85
C ILE A 170 4.99 5.05 14.80
N THR A 171 6.27 5.40 14.79
CA THR A 171 6.80 6.57 15.50
C THR A 171 7.07 7.65 14.46
N PHE A 172 6.45 8.82 14.61
CA PHE A 172 6.66 9.94 13.68
C PHE A 172 7.98 10.66 13.97
N ALA A 173 8.55 11.28 12.93
CA ALA A 173 9.84 11.97 13.03
C ALA A 173 9.73 13.35 13.67
N ASP A 174 8.60 14.05 13.47
CA ASP A 174 8.30 15.32 14.11
C ASP A 174 6.81 15.35 14.48
N LYS A 175 6.52 15.48 15.78
CA LYS A 175 5.14 15.53 16.30
C LYS A 175 4.37 16.77 15.84
N ASP A 176 5.06 17.81 15.39
CA ASP A 176 4.44 19.08 15.01
C ASP A 176 4.19 19.17 13.48
N ASP A 177 4.53 18.14 12.69
CA ASP A 177 4.33 18.15 11.23
C ASP A 177 2.85 18.16 10.81
N VAL A 178 1.96 17.72 11.70
CA VAL A 178 0.50 17.79 11.58
C VAL A 178 -0.03 19.22 11.37
N LEU A 179 0.74 20.24 11.74
CA LEU A 179 0.37 21.65 11.52
C LEU A 179 0.30 22.03 10.03
N SER A 180 0.90 21.20 9.17
CA SER A 180 0.90 21.31 7.71
C SER A 180 0.01 20.26 7.04
N ALA A 181 -0.92 19.64 7.80
CA ALA A 181 -1.77 18.58 7.30
C ALA A 181 -2.67 19.03 6.15
N VAL A 182 -2.84 18.11 5.20
CA VAL A 182 -3.80 18.17 4.10
C VAL A 182 -4.78 17.04 4.31
N ILE A 183 -6.00 17.35 4.76
CA ILE A 183 -7.07 16.37 4.98
C ILE A 183 -8.10 16.57 3.88
N VAL A 184 -8.41 15.51 3.15
CA VAL A 184 -9.32 15.56 2.01
C VAL A 184 -10.34 14.43 2.07
N LYS A 185 -11.44 14.62 1.36
CA LYS A 185 -12.44 13.60 1.05
C LYS A 185 -12.68 13.61 -0.46
N SER A 186 -12.69 12.43 -1.08
CA SER A 186 -12.83 12.27 -2.53
C SER A 186 -13.63 10.99 -2.86
N ASP A 187 -13.58 10.55 -4.11
CA ASP A 187 -14.13 9.26 -4.57
C ASP A 187 -13.15 8.09 -4.31
N LEU A 188 -12.02 8.34 -3.64
CA LEU A 188 -11.12 7.29 -3.16
C LEU A 188 -11.81 6.53 -2.02
N GLU A 189 -11.83 5.21 -2.13
CA GLU A 189 -12.55 4.28 -1.26
C GLU A 189 -11.62 3.10 -0.96
N GLU A 190 -11.94 2.31 0.06
CA GLU A 190 -11.13 1.16 0.49
C GLU A 190 -10.75 0.22 -0.67
N GLY A 191 -11.71 -0.11 -1.55
CA GLY A 191 -11.49 -1.00 -2.70
C GLY A 191 -10.48 -0.45 -3.72
N HIS A 192 -10.18 0.85 -3.71
CA HIS A 192 -9.15 1.43 -4.56
C HIS A 192 -7.74 1.29 -3.99
N LEU A 193 -7.64 0.92 -2.71
CA LEU A 193 -6.40 0.71 -1.95
C LEU A 193 -6.09 -0.77 -1.74
N GLU A 194 -6.79 -1.67 -2.44
CA GLU A 194 -6.37 -3.06 -2.58
C GLU A 194 -5.00 -3.07 -3.26
N GLY A 195 -3.96 -3.41 -2.50
CA GLY A 195 -2.57 -3.42 -2.98
C GLY A 195 -2.33 -4.40 -4.14
N ILE A 196 -1.06 -4.66 -4.45
CA ILE A 196 -0.70 -5.62 -5.50
C ILE A 196 -0.78 -7.03 -4.92
N PHE A 197 -1.54 -7.91 -5.59
CA PHE A 197 -1.65 -9.31 -5.22
C PHE A 197 -0.58 -10.13 -5.94
N ASP A 198 0.20 -10.88 -5.16
CA ASP A 198 1.13 -11.86 -5.70
C ASP A 198 0.38 -13.02 -6.35
N VAL A 199 0.71 -13.29 -7.62
CA VAL A 199 0.18 -14.39 -8.41
C VAL A 199 1.20 -15.52 -8.49
N GLY A 200 0.82 -16.68 -7.95
CA GLY A 200 1.52 -17.94 -8.15
C GLY A 200 1.00 -18.65 -9.40
N LEU A 201 1.93 -19.05 -10.28
CA LEU A 201 1.64 -19.86 -11.46
C LEU A 201 2.00 -21.33 -11.19
N GLN A 202 1.15 -22.26 -11.63
CA GLN A 202 1.38 -23.70 -11.46
C GLN A 202 1.10 -24.43 -12.77
N GLN A 203 2.10 -25.16 -13.28
CA GLN A 203 1.95 -25.99 -14.48
C GLN A 203 0.90 -27.09 -14.25
N VAL A 204 -0.02 -27.23 -15.19
CA VAL A 204 -0.97 -28.34 -15.30
C VAL A 204 -0.43 -29.40 -16.26
N SER A 205 0.00 -28.98 -17.45
CA SER A 205 0.62 -29.85 -18.46
C SER A 205 1.41 -29.02 -19.46
N ALA A 206 2.44 -29.58 -20.11
CA ALA A 206 3.13 -28.91 -21.20
C ALA A 206 3.60 -29.91 -22.27
N SER A 207 3.46 -29.53 -23.53
CA SER A 207 3.93 -30.23 -24.72
C SER A 207 4.81 -29.28 -25.55
N ALA A 208 5.33 -29.75 -26.70
CA ALA A 208 6.08 -28.90 -27.62
C ALA A 208 5.26 -27.76 -28.27
N THR A 209 3.93 -27.78 -28.13
CA THR A 209 3.03 -26.80 -28.76
C THR A 209 1.99 -26.18 -27.83
N SER A 210 1.90 -26.63 -26.58
CA SER A 210 0.88 -26.16 -25.62
C SER A 210 1.46 -26.15 -24.21
N ILE A 211 1.26 -25.05 -23.49
CA ILE A 211 1.57 -24.93 -22.06
C ILE A 211 0.27 -24.59 -21.34
N LYS A 212 -0.13 -25.44 -20.40
CA LYS A 212 -1.32 -25.26 -19.56
C LYS A 212 -0.93 -25.01 -18.12
N PHE A 213 -1.52 -24.01 -17.50
CA PHE A 213 -1.22 -23.65 -16.11
C PHE A 213 -2.41 -22.96 -15.43
N THR A 214 -2.41 -22.95 -14.11
CA THR A 214 -3.34 -22.16 -13.30
C THR A 214 -2.62 -20.96 -12.69
N ALA A 215 -3.32 -19.85 -12.51
CA ALA A 215 -2.86 -18.68 -11.76
C ALA A 215 -3.67 -18.54 -10.46
N LYS A 216 -3.01 -18.27 -9.33
CA LYS A 216 -3.65 -18.07 -8.03
C LYS A 216 -3.11 -16.85 -7.30
N ALA A 217 -4.01 -16.07 -6.70
CA ALA A 217 -3.70 -15.03 -5.73
C ALA A 217 -4.23 -15.49 -4.36
N GLY A 218 -3.31 -15.81 -3.45
CA GLY A 218 -3.67 -16.52 -2.22
C GLY A 218 -4.34 -17.87 -2.51
N ASN A 219 -5.59 -18.04 -2.07
CA ASN A 219 -6.37 -19.27 -2.26
C ASN A 219 -7.36 -19.21 -3.43
N SER A 220 -7.44 -18.08 -4.14
CA SER A 220 -8.41 -17.87 -5.21
C SER A 220 -7.72 -18.00 -6.58
N PHE A 221 -8.41 -18.62 -7.53
CA PHE A 221 -7.97 -18.62 -8.93
C PHE A 221 -8.11 -17.22 -9.51
N VAL A 222 -7.10 -16.80 -10.25
CA VAL A 222 -7.13 -15.55 -11.02
C VAL A 222 -7.49 -15.94 -12.45
N THR A 223 -8.69 -15.60 -12.91
CA THR A 223 -9.19 -15.93 -14.26
C THR A 223 -9.33 -14.72 -15.18
N SER A 224 -8.99 -13.53 -14.68
CA SER A 224 -9.17 -12.25 -15.38
C SER A 224 -7.93 -11.78 -16.15
N LEU A 225 -6.81 -12.51 -16.13
CA LEU A 225 -5.62 -12.12 -16.90
C LEU A 225 -5.86 -12.39 -18.39
N GLU A 226 -5.37 -11.50 -19.25
CA GLU A 226 -5.65 -11.48 -20.68
C GLU A 226 -4.40 -11.75 -21.52
N ASP A 227 -4.56 -11.72 -22.84
CA ASP A 227 -3.43 -11.79 -23.77
C ASP A 227 -2.49 -10.59 -23.56
N GLY A 228 -1.19 -10.84 -23.55
CA GLY A 228 -0.17 -9.83 -23.26
C GLY A 228 0.17 -9.65 -21.77
N ASP A 229 -0.65 -10.17 -20.85
CA ASP A 229 -0.34 -10.19 -19.40
C ASP A 229 0.67 -11.29 -19.05
N PHE A 230 0.93 -12.21 -19.96
CA PHE A 230 1.92 -13.27 -19.80
C PHE A 230 3.09 -13.07 -20.76
N GLU A 231 4.28 -13.45 -20.29
CA GLU A 231 5.48 -13.52 -21.09
C GLU A 231 6.05 -14.94 -21.04
N VAL A 232 6.36 -15.50 -22.20
CA VAL A 232 7.06 -16.78 -22.32
C VAL A 232 8.48 -16.51 -22.76
N LYS A 233 9.45 -17.05 -22.05
CA LYS A 233 10.88 -16.97 -22.40
C LYS A 233 11.45 -18.36 -22.61
N ASP A 234 12.31 -18.48 -23.62
CA ASP A 234 13.09 -19.69 -23.83
C ASP A 234 14.28 -19.80 -22.86
N LEU A 235 15.06 -20.87 -23.01
CA LEU A 235 16.26 -21.14 -22.21
C LEU A 235 17.36 -20.07 -22.35
N ALA A 236 17.37 -19.31 -23.46
CA ALA A 236 18.30 -18.21 -23.68
C ALA A 236 17.75 -16.87 -23.14
N GLY A 237 16.53 -16.87 -22.58
CA GLY A 237 15.85 -15.69 -22.08
C GLY A 237 15.15 -14.86 -23.16
N ALA A 238 15.08 -15.35 -24.41
CA ALA A 238 14.40 -14.64 -25.49
C ALA A 238 12.88 -14.84 -25.40
N VAL A 239 12.14 -13.76 -25.63
CA VAL A 239 10.67 -13.77 -25.58
C VAL A 239 10.11 -14.53 -26.78
N GLN A 240 9.22 -15.47 -26.50
CA GLN A 240 8.56 -16.30 -27.50
C GLN A 240 7.16 -15.76 -27.80
N ALA A 241 6.82 -15.67 -29.09
CA ALA A 241 5.47 -15.36 -29.51
C ALA A 241 4.57 -16.57 -29.27
N VAL A 242 3.44 -16.35 -28.60
CA VAL A 242 2.47 -17.38 -28.27
C VAL A 242 1.06 -16.89 -28.62
N SER A 243 0.14 -17.81 -28.83
CA SER A 243 -1.29 -17.50 -28.88
C SER A 243 -1.93 -17.84 -27.55
N PHE A 244 -2.71 -16.90 -27.02
CA PHE A 244 -3.35 -17.01 -25.72
C PHE A 244 -4.75 -17.62 -25.81
N VAL A 245 -5.06 -18.50 -24.86
CA VAL A 245 -6.40 -19.04 -24.63
C VAL A 245 -6.79 -18.75 -23.19
N ALA A 246 -7.86 -17.97 -23.02
CA ALA A 246 -8.43 -17.61 -21.73
C ALA A 246 -8.90 -18.86 -20.96
N PRO A 247 -8.92 -18.81 -19.63
CA PRO A 247 -9.23 -19.98 -18.82
C PRO A 247 -10.71 -20.36 -18.92
N GLY A 248 -10.96 -21.67 -19.03
CA GLY A 248 -12.31 -22.23 -19.03
C GLY A 248 -12.86 -22.48 -17.62
N VAL A 249 -13.87 -23.34 -17.52
CA VAL A 249 -14.49 -23.75 -16.24
C VAL A 249 -13.54 -24.47 -15.28
N ASP A 250 -12.41 -24.97 -15.80
CA ASP A 250 -11.35 -25.63 -15.06
C ASP A 250 -10.30 -24.65 -14.50
N ASN A 251 -10.42 -23.34 -14.79
CA ASN A 251 -9.50 -22.27 -14.38
C ASN A 251 -8.08 -22.42 -14.95
N THR A 252 -7.94 -23.12 -16.07
CA THR A 252 -6.64 -23.38 -16.71
C THR A 252 -6.42 -22.45 -17.90
N TYR A 253 -5.36 -21.65 -17.86
CA TYR A 253 -4.87 -20.91 -19.01
C TYR A 253 -4.14 -21.85 -19.97
N GLU A 254 -4.18 -21.54 -21.26
CA GLU A 254 -3.38 -22.24 -22.27
C GLU A 254 -2.63 -21.24 -23.17
N LEU A 255 -1.33 -21.45 -23.30
CA LEU A 255 -0.48 -20.75 -24.27
C LEU A 255 -0.08 -21.76 -25.34
N THR A 256 -0.40 -21.44 -26.60
CA THR A 256 -0.06 -22.29 -27.74
C THR A 256 1.05 -21.66 -28.57
N GLY A 257 1.86 -22.51 -29.19
CA GLY A 257 3.03 -22.09 -29.96
C GLY A 257 3.73 -23.29 -30.58
N THR A 258 5.01 -23.12 -30.91
CA THR A 258 5.84 -24.20 -31.45
C THR A 258 7.20 -24.22 -30.78
N GLY A 259 7.75 -25.40 -30.53
CA GLY A 259 9.11 -25.56 -30.04
C GLY A 259 9.26 -25.28 -28.53
N PHE A 260 8.17 -25.34 -27.76
CA PHE A 260 8.27 -25.31 -26.30
C PHE A 260 9.12 -26.50 -25.83
N ALA A 261 10.00 -26.24 -24.87
CA ALA A 261 10.90 -27.23 -24.32
C ALA A 261 11.04 -27.08 -22.80
N THR A 262 11.50 -28.12 -22.13
CA THR A 262 11.84 -28.07 -20.71
C THR A 262 12.86 -26.97 -20.44
N GLY A 263 12.59 -26.15 -19.42
CA GLY A 263 13.40 -25.00 -19.03
C GLY A 263 12.95 -23.68 -19.66
N PHE A 264 11.91 -23.67 -20.49
CA PHE A 264 11.18 -22.44 -20.80
C PHE A 264 10.53 -21.90 -19.52
N THR A 265 10.23 -20.60 -19.49
CA THR A 265 9.54 -19.97 -18.36
C THR A 265 8.31 -19.22 -18.81
N VAL A 266 7.28 -19.23 -17.95
CA VAL A 266 6.08 -18.39 -18.08
C VAL A 266 6.02 -17.46 -16.89
N SER A 267 5.85 -16.16 -17.10
CA SER A 267 5.71 -15.16 -16.04
C SER A 267 4.55 -14.22 -16.32
N VAL A 268 3.96 -13.65 -15.26
CA VAL A 268 3.10 -12.48 -15.39
C VAL A 268 3.99 -11.27 -15.74
N LYS A 269 3.61 -10.51 -16.76
CA LYS A 269 4.41 -9.44 -17.35
C LYS A 269 4.31 -8.17 -16.51
N GLY A 270 5.24 -8.04 -15.55
CA GLY A 270 5.25 -6.88 -14.65
C GLY A 270 3.99 -6.81 -13.80
N ILE A 271 3.50 -5.60 -13.54
CA ILE A 271 2.26 -5.38 -12.78
C ILE A 271 1.11 -5.21 -13.77
N VAL A 272 0.13 -6.10 -13.67
CA VAL A 272 -1.10 -6.06 -14.44
C VAL A 272 -2.13 -5.28 -13.64
N VAL A 273 -2.51 -4.11 -14.14
CA VAL A 273 -3.49 -3.22 -13.50
C VAL A 273 -4.85 -3.47 -14.12
N GLN A 274 -5.79 -4.02 -13.34
CA GLN A 274 -7.19 -4.14 -13.72
C GLN A 274 -8.01 -3.00 -13.10
N THR A 275 -9.31 -2.96 -13.37
CA THR A 275 -10.20 -1.89 -12.92
C THR A 275 -10.17 -1.71 -11.40
N THR A 276 -10.22 -2.80 -10.63
CA THR A 276 -10.23 -2.77 -9.16
C THR A 276 -8.97 -3.37 -8.55
N ILE A 277 -8.42 -4.43 -9.15
CA ILE A 277 -7.32 -5.22 -8.56
C ILE A 277 -6.02 -5.03 -9.37
N MET A 278 -4.86 -5.23 -8.73
CA MET A 278 -3.55 -5.30 -9.39
C MET A 278 -2.87 -6.63 -9.09
N TYR A 279 -2.18 -7.19 -10.08
CA TYR A 279 -1.49 -8.47 -9.96
C TYR A 279 -0.01 -8.35 -10.34
N GLU A 280 0.85 -9.10 -9.68
CA GLU A 280 2.25 -9.29 -10.07
C GLU A 280 2.64 -10.76 -9.86
N GLY A 281 3.40 -11.32 -10.80
CA GLY A 281 3.95 -12.67 -10.67
C GLY A 281 5.42 -12.62 -10.28
N PRO A 282 5.77 -12.60 -8.99
CA PRO A 282 7.16 -12.40 -8.56
C PRO A 282 8.08 -13.57 -8.90
N THR A 283 7.52 -14.75 -9.15
CA THR A 283 8.28 -15.97 -9.48
C THR A 283 7.79 -16.54 -10.81
N PRO A 284 8.66 -16.64 -11.84
CA PRO A 284 8.34 -17.33 -13.08
C PRO A 284 8.06 -18.83 -12.86
N LEU A 285 7.13 -19.38 -13.63
CA LEU A 285 6.88 -20.82 -13.72
C LEU A 285 7.87 -21.45 -14.68
N SER A 286 8.73 -22.33 -14.17
CA SER A 286 9.59 -23.18 -15.01
C SER A 286 8.78 -24.31 -15.64
N ILE A 287 8.90 -24.47 -16.96
CA ILE A 287 8.17 -25.44 -17.75
C ILE A 287 8.94 -26.75 -17.86
N THR A 288 8.22 -27.85 -17.67
CA THR A 288 8.69 -29.21 -17.95
C THR A 288 7.79 -29.85 -18.99
N VAL A 289 8.30 -30.06 -20.19
CA VAL A 289 7.56 -30.70 -21.29
C VAL A 289 7.58 -32.22 -21.08
N THR A 290 6.41 -32.84 -21.20
CA THR A 290 6.20 -34.29 -21.02
C THR A 290 5.55 -34.91 -22.24
#